data_AF-A0A7Y8I8S9-F1
#
_entry.id   AF-A0A7Y8I8S9-F1
#
_cell.length_a   1.000
_cell.length_b   1.000
_cell.length_c   1.000
_cell.angle_alpha   90.00
_cell.angle_beta   90.00
_cell.angle_gamma   90.00
#
_symmetry.space_group_name_H-M   'P 1'
#
loop_
_entity.id
_entity.type
_entity.pdbx_description
1 polymer ?
#
loop_
_entity_poly.entity_id
_entity_poly.type
_entity_poly.pdbx_seq_one_letter_code
_entity_poly.pdbx_strand_id
1 'polypeptide(L)' 'GKIREIGFFKDGKKDGAWTVFDEKGKIKRKIFFKDGLIIDDKNLNQSYTT' A
#
# COMPACT_ATOMS: atom_id res chain seq x y z
N GLY A 1 -1.82 17.30 -1.54
CA GLY A 1 -2.24 17.05 -0.14
C GLY A 1 -1.99 15.62 0.27
N LYS A 2 -2.94 14.98 0.97
CA LYS A 2 -2.66 13.89 1.93
C LYS A 2 -2.96 12.51 1.37
N ILE A 3 -1.92 11.71 1.16
CA ILE A 3 -2.02 10.27 0.91
C ILE A 3 -2.35 9.57 2.24
N ARG A 4 -3.22 8.56 2.20
CA ARG A 4 -3.57 7.74 3.37
C ARG A 4 -3.09 6.32 3.14
N GLU A 5 -2.59 5.66 4.18
CA GLU A 5 -2.29 4.23 4.15
C GLU A 5 -3.04 3.53 5.28
N ILE A 6 -3.60 2.36 4.98
CA ILE A 6 -4.33 1.52 5.93
C ILE A 6 -3.73 0.12 5.84
N GLY A 7 -3.40 -0.44 7.00
CA GLY A 7 -2.88 -1.79 7.13
C GLY A 7 -2.73 -2.16 8.60
N PHE A 8 -2.19 -3.34 8.85
CA PHE A 8 -2.01 -3.87 10.19
C PHE A 8 -0.53 -3.83 10.59
N PHE A 9 -0.31 -3.65 11.89
CA PHE A 9 0.99 -3.86 12.50
C PHE A 9 0.92 -5.09 13.38
N LYS A 10 1.95 -5.93 13.28
CA LYS A 10 2.18 -7.07 14.15
C LYS A 10 3.57 -6.92 14.76
N ASP A 11 3.65 -6.98 16.09
CA ASP A 11 4.90 -6.83 16.85
C ASP A 11 5.67 -5.53 16.51
N GLY A 12 4.93 -4.44 16.27
CA GLY A 12 5.49 -3.13 15.89
C GLY A 12 5.96 -3.03 14.44
N LYS A 13 5.78 -4.08 13.62
CA LYS A 13 6.17 -4.11 12.21
C LYS A 13 4.94 -4.17 11.30
N LYS A 14 5.03 -3.63 10.08
CA LYS A 14 3.98 -3.77 9.08
C LYS A 14 3.78 -5.25 8.75
N ASP A 15 2.54 -5.71 8.80
CA ASP A 15 2.17 -7.09 8.50
C ASP A 15 0.82 -7.16 7.77
N GLY A 16 0.68 -8.11 6.85
CA GLY A 16 -0.51 -8.30 6.03
C GLY A 16 -0.65 -7.31 4.87
N ALA A 17 -1.89 -7.16 4.39
CA ALA A 17 -2.20 -6.30 3.24
C ALA A 17 -2.31 -4.83 3.65
N TRP A 18 -1.54 -3.99 2.98
CA TRP A 18 -1.51 -2.54 3.10
C TRP A 18 -2.10 -1.92 1.84
N THR A 19 -3.01 -0.96 2.03
CA THR A 19 -3.66 -0.24 0.94
C THR A 19 -3.36 1.23 1.06
N VAL A 20 -2.84 1.80 -0.03
CA VAL A 20 -2.54 3.24 -0.14
C VAL A 20 -3.63 3.90 -0.96
N PHE A 21 -4.19 4.98 -0.43
CA PHE A 21 -5.25 5.77 -1.03
C PHE A 21 -4.72 7.14 -1.42
N ASP A 22 -5.16 7.65 -2.58
CA ASP A 22 -4.92 9.02 -3.00
C ASP A 22 -5.77 10.02 -2.18
N GLU A 23 -5.60 11.29 -2.47
CA GLU A 23 -6.33 12.38 -1.81
C GLU A 23 -7.84 12.34 -2.05
N LYS A 24 -8.27 11.66 -3.12
CA LYS A 24 -9.67 11.47 -3.51
C LYS A 24 -10.25 10.18 -2.92
N GLY A 25 -9.47 9.42 -2.14
CA GLY A 25 -9.87 8.14 -1.57
C GLY A 25 -9.80 6.96 -2.54
N LYS A 26 -9.20 7.12 -3.73
CA LYS A 26 -8.99 6.00 -4.68
C LYS A 26 -7.77 5.20 -4.30
N ILE A 27 -7.86 3.88 -4.46
CA ILE A 27 -6.74 2.98 -4.20
C ILE A 27 -5.65 3.22 -5.26
N LYS A 28 -4.48 3.67 -4.81
CA LYS A 28 -3.31 3.93 -5.66
C LYS A 28 -2.36 2.73 -5.71
N ARG A 29 -2.24 2.01 -4.60
CA ARG A 29 -1.25 0.93 -4.44
C ARG A 29 -1.73 -0.07 -3.40
N LYS A 30 -1.43 -1.34 -3.62
CA LYS A 30 -1.57 -2.40 -2.61
C LYS A 30 -0.20 -3.02 -2.38
N ILE A 31 0.18 -3.16 -1.12
CA ILE A 31 1.49 -3.69 -0.70
C ILE A 31 1.20 -4.80 0.30
N PHE A 32 1.84 -5.95 0.16
CA PHE A 32 1.76 -7.00 1.16
C PHE A 32 3.04 -7.02 1.98
N PHE A 33 2.91 -6.90 3.30
CA PHE A 33 4.02 -6.97 4.24
C PHE A 33 3.97 -8.27 5.04
N LYS A 34 5.14 -8.79 5.38
CA LYS A 34 5.28 -9.91 6.32
C LYS A 34 6.51 -9.70 7.17
N ASP A 35 6.35 -9.69 8.50
CA ASP A 35 7.45 -9.44 9.44
C ASP A 35 8.23 -8.13 9.16
N GLY A 36 7.53 -7.12 8.62
CA GLY A 36 8.10 -5.83 8.22
C GLY A 36 8.73 -5.79 6.82
N LEU A 37 8.77 -6.91 6.10
CA LEU A 37 9.32 -7.02 4.75
C LEU A 37 8.22 -6.92 3.69
N ILE A 38 8.49 -6.23 2.58
CA ILE A 38 7.58 -6.20 1.44
C ILE A 38 7.68 -7.53 0.71
N ILE A 39 6.57 -8.25 0.62
CA ILE A 39 6.44 -9.51 -0.10
C ILE A 39 5.84 -9.29 -1.49
N ASP A 40 4.88 -8.36 -1.59
CA ASP A 40 4.24 -8.02 -2.86
C ASP A 40 4.00 -6.52 -2.93
N ASP A 41 4.18 -5.97 -4.12
CA ASP A 41 3.95 -4.56 -4.37
C ASP A 41 3.22 -4.37 -5.70
N LYS A 42 1.94 -4.01 -5.63
CA LYS A 42 1.11 -3.73 -6.78
C LYS A 42 0.77 -2.25 -6.85
N ASN A 43 1.48 -1.55 -7.74
CA ASN A 43 1.11 -0.20 -8.14
C ASN A 43 -0.09 -0.27 -9.11
N LEU A 44 -1.22 0.31 -8.70
CA LEU A 44 -2.44 0.36 -9.50
C LEU A 44 -2.57 1.65 -10.31
N ASN A 45 -1.57 2.54 -10.21
CA ASN A 45 -1.52 3.82 -10.89
C ASN A 45 -0.69 3.77 -12.18
N GLN A 46 -0.44 2.57 -12.72
CA GLN A 46 0.29 2.38 -13.97
C GLN A 46 -0.65 2.60 -15.16
N SER A 47 -0.87 3.86 -15.53
CA SER A 47 -1.06 4.21 -16.94
C SER A 47 0.29 3.96 -17.61
N TYR A 48 0.43 2.88 -18.37
CA TYR A 48 1.53 2.72 -19.32
C TYR A 48 1.58 4.01 -20.15
N THR A 49 2.60 4.83 -19.94
CA THR A 49 2.84 6.01 -20.76
C THR A 49 3.35 5.46 -22.09
N THR A 50 2.53 5.58 -23.14
CA THR A 50 2.96 5.36 -24.54
C THR A 50 3.59 6.64 -25.05
#